data_AF-A0A367M4A5-F1
#
_entry.id   AF-A0A367M4A5-F1
#
_cell.length_a   1.000
_cell.length_b   1.000
_cell.length_c   1.000
_cell.angle_alpha   90.00
_cell.angle_beta   90.00
_cell.angle_gamma   90.00
#
_symmetry.space_group_name_H-M   'P 1'
#
loop_
_entity.id
_entity.type
_entity.pdbx_description
1 polymer ?
#
loop_
_entity_poly.entity_id
_entity_poly.type
_entity_poly.pdbx_seq_one_letter_code
_entity_poly.pdbx_strand_id
1 'polypeptide(L)'
;ISYSLYLWHWPLYVFVQYHALETLGLPARLGLLAASIGLAALSLYCVEAPFRERKLFAGRRQMLGAALCSLLLLGVIGQLVRHYDGVPSRLSEEALRYAKASKWRDGQTDCMFDKKALSQESICRFPAELAAERPLLVSWGDSHSAALSPLLRELATSRRLPIWQASLAGCPPLLGMLEKDTCLRFNQQMLEFVEQQRPGGVILAGRWDMYIYGDSQDGTRNILREPDDTPDSSIAEALLRQRLSGMIERLNAADVHVWLVKDVPLLPFKAPARLVRLSLSGEDVGRARFPFAEHAARVAYVNALFDALAEGNPRVSVLDPSSVLCDGLDCFAERDGWSLYMDNNHLSTQGAHELGPLFEPMLQSLDDSRIASQQ
;
A
#
# COMPACT_ATOMS: atom_id res chain seq x y z
N ILE A 1 39.94 19.11 -5.03
CA ILE A 1 39.36 17.77 -4.82
C ILE A 1 38.19 17.80 -3.85
N SER A 2 38.32 18.35 -2.63
CA SER A 2 37.23 18.30 -1.62
C SER A 2 35.84 18.69 -2.15
N TYR A 3 35.72 19.82 -2.86
CA TYR A 3 34.46 20.25 -3.47
C TYR A 3 33.95 19.28 -4.56
N SER A 4 34.80 18.91 -5.52
CA SER A 4 34.47 17.94 -6.58
C SER A 4 34.06 16.58 -6.00
N LEU A 5 34.75 16.12 -4.96
CA LEU A 5 34.45 14.86 -4.29
C LEU A 5 33.10 14.94 -3.59
N TYR A 6 32.79 16.05 -2.93
CA TYR A 6 31.47 16.30 -2.36
C TYR A 6 30.37 16.18 -3.43
N LEU A 7 30.58 16.68 -4.64
CA LEU A 7 29.60 16.57 -5.73
C LEU A 7 29.38 15.14 -6.23
N TRP A 8 30.44 14.32 -6.33
CA TRP A 8 30.36 13.02 -7.01
C TRP A 8 30.11 11.83 -6.08
N HIS A 9 30.59 11.88 -4.83
CA HIS A 9 30.49 10.72 -3.94
C HIS A 9 29.04 10.31 -3.65
N TRP A 10 28.14 11.27 -3.44
CA TRP A 10 26.75 11.00 -3.08
C TRP A 10 25.90 10.49 -4.26
N PRO A 11 25.89 11.13 -5.46
CA PRO A 11 25.17 10.59 -6.61
C PRO A 11 25.62 9.18 -6.99
N LEU A 12 26.93 8.91 -6.94
CA LEU A 12 27.45 7.59 -7.25
C LEU A 12 27.00 6.56 -6.19
N TYR A 13 27.06 6.91 -4.91
CA TYR A 13 26.58 6.06 -3.82
C TYR A 13 25.08 5.73 -3.99
N VAL A 14 24.25 6.75 -4.23
CA VAL A 14 22.81 6.59 -4.43
C VAL A 14 22.52 5.72 -5.67
N PHE A 15 23.25 5.92 -6.77
CA PHE A 15 23.08 5.12 -7.98
C PHE A 15 23.39 3.63 -7.74
N VAL A 16 24.52 3.35 -7.09
CA VAL A 16 24.91 1.97 -6.78
C VAL A 16 23.95 1.33 -5.77
N GLN A 17 23.53 2.06 -4.74
CA GLN A 17 22.51 1.60 -3.78
C GLN A 17 21.13 1.41 -4.44
N TYR A 18 20.81 2.19 -5.46
CA TYR A 18 19.56 2.03 -6.20
C TYR A 18 19.53 0.71 -6.97
N HIS A 19 20.66 0.27 -7.54
CA HIS A 19 20.76 -1.01 -8.24
C HIS A 19 21.02 -2.19 -7.32
N ALA A 20 21.64 -1.96 -6.16
CA ALA A 20 21.87 -3.00 -5.18
C ALA A 20 20.53 -3.45 -4.55
N LEU A 21 20.24 -4.75 -4.66
CA LEU A 21 19.10 -5.38 -3.98
C LEU A 21 19.41 -5.71 -2.51
N GLU A 22 20.70 -5.74 -2.17
CA GLU A 22 21.24 -6.11 -0.87
C GLU A 22 22.32 -5.11 -0.43
N THR A 23 22.76 -5.20 0.83
CA THR A 23 23.80 -4.32 1.35
C THR A 23 25.12 -4.49 0.60
N LEU A 24 25.74 -3.38 0.20
CA LEU A 24 27.03 -3.39 -0.48
C LEU A 24 28.12 -4.03 0.39
N GLY A 25 28.81 -5.05 -0.15
CA GLY A 25 29.99 -5.64 0.48
C GLY A 25 31.21 -4.72 0.45
N LEU A 26 32.25 -5.06 1.23
CA LEU A 26 33.48 -4.26 1.33
C LEU A 26 34.15 -3.95 -0.04
N PRO A 27 34.27 -4.91 -0.98
CA PRO A 27 34.87 -4.63 -2.28
C PRO A 27 34.09 -3.56 -3.08
N ALA A 28 32.76 -3.64 -3.08
CA ALA A 28 31.91 -2.67 -3.76
C ALA A 28 32.05 -1.27 -3.15
N ARG A 29 32.13 -1.17 -1.81
CA ARG A 29 32.34 0.11 -1.11
C ARG A 29 33.71 0.72 -1.43
N LEU A 30 34.77 -0.08 -1.47
CA LEU A 30 36.11 0.39 -1.84
C LEU A 30 36.16 0.82 -3.32
N GLY A 31 35.52 0.06 -4.21
CA GLY A 31 35.37 0.44 -5.62
C GLY A 31 34.62 1.76 -5.79
N LEU A 32 33.54 1.96 -5.04
CA LEU A 32 32.77 3.21 -5.03
C LEU A 32 33.61 4.40 -4.56
N LEU A 33 34.42 4.23 -3.52
CA LEU A 33 35.33 5.27 -3.03
C LEU A 33 36.36 5.64 -4.11
N ALA A 34 37.00 4.65 -4.72
CA ALA A 34 37.97 4.87 -5.78
C ALA A 34 37.35 5.57 -6.99
N ALA A 35 36.17 5.13 -7.42
CA ALA A 35 35.42 5.75 -8.52
C ALA A 35 35.00 7.20 -8.18
N SER A 36 34.57 7.48 -6.95
CA SER A 36 34.23 8.83 -6.49
C SER A 36 35.43 9.77 -6.56
N ILE A 37 36.62 9.31 -6.14
CA ILE A 37 37.86 10.09 -6.23
C ILE A 37 38.28 10.31 -7.69
N GLY A 38 38.16 9.28 -8.53
CA GLY A 38 38.44 9.37 -9.97
C GLY A 38 37.56 10.39 -10.69
N LEU A 39 36.24 10.33 -10.47
CA LEU A 39 35.28 11.30 -11.02
C LEU A 39 35.51 12.70 -10.48
N ALA A 40 35.85 12.83 -9.20
CA ALA A 40 36.21 14.12 -8.59
C ALA A 40 37.47 14.72 -9.24
N ALA A 41 38.49 13.92 -9.51
CA ALA A 41 39.71 14.37 -10.18
C ALA A 41 39.40 14.80 -11.63
N LEU A 42 38.65 13.98 -12.39
CA LEU A 42 38.23 14.33 -13.75
C LEU A 42 37.42 15.63 -13.77
N SER A 43 36.44 15.78 -12.88
CA SER A 43 35.66 17.02 -12.73
C SER A 43 36.55 18.22 -12.42
N LEU A 44 37.51 18.07 -11.51
CA LEU A 44 38.41 19.15 -11.12
C LEU A 44 39.27 19.63 -12.30
N TYR A 45 39.91 18.70 -13.02
CA TYR A 45 40.88 19.05 -14.07
C TYR A 45 40.22 19.39 -15.41
N CYS A 46 39.12 18.70 -15.77
CA CYS A 46 38.46 18.86 -17.06
C CYS A 46 37.33 19.88 -17.05
N VAL A 47 36.71 20.15 -15.90
CA VAL A 47 35.59 21.10 -15.78
C VAL A 47 36.00 22.28 -14.91
N GLU A 48 36.23 22.08 -13.61
CA GLU A 48 36.36 23.21 -12.68
C GLU A 48 37.58 24.11 -12.94
N ALA A 49 38.75 23.53 -13.24
CA ALA A 49 39.97 24.30 -13.51
C ALA A 49 39.86 25.21 -14.75
N PRO A 50 39.38 24.74 -15.92
CA PRO A 50 39.12 25.61 -17.09
C PRO A 50 38.21 26.81 -16.82
N PHE A 51 37.14 26.63 -16.04
CA PHE A 51 36.23 27.73 -15.68
C PHE A 51 36.83 28.66 -14.61
N ARG A 52 37.53 28.12 -13.60
CA ARG A 52 38.20 28.93 -12.56
C ARG A 52 39.33 29.80 -13.11
N GLU A 53 40.11 29.26 -14.04
CA GLU A 53 41.22 29.95 -14.70
C GLU A 53 40.75 30.86 -15.85
N ARG A 54 39.43 30.97 -16.06
CA ARG A 54 38.79 31.78 -17.12
C ARG A 54 39.28 31.42 -18.54
N LYS A 55 39.77 30.20 -18.73
CA LYS A 55 40.14 29.66 -20.05
C LYS A 55 38.91 29.48 -20.95
N LEU A 56 37.73 29.33 -20.34
CA LEU A 56 36.42 29.28 -20.99
C LEU A 56 35.49 30.35 -20.36
N PHE A 57 34.66 31.02 -21.19
CA PHE A 57 33.67 32.03 -20.78
C PHE A 57 34.22 33.18 -19.91
N ALA A 58 35.27 33.85 -20.40
CA ALA A 58 36.00 34.90 -19.67
C ALA A 58 35.16 36.14 -19.29
N GLY A 59 34.01 36.37 -19.93
CA GLY A 59 33.14 37.53 -19.68
C GLY A 59 31.91 37.22 -18.80
N ARG A 60 31.60 38.10 -17.85
CA ARG A 60 30.42 37.99 -16.94
C ARG A 60 29.09 37.78 -17.69
N ARG A 61 28.88 38.47 -18.82
CA ARG A 61 27.65 38.32 -19.64
C ARG A 61 27.55 36.95 -20.31
N GLN A 62 28.68 36.39 -20.75
CA GLN A 62 28.73 35.05 -21.35
C GLN A 62 28.46 33.98 -20.31
N MET A 63 29.04 34.12 -19.11
CA MET A 63 28.80 33.22 -17.98
C MET A 63 27.33 33.27 -17.53
N LEU A 64 26.75 34.46 -17.39
CA LEU A 64 25.33 34.62 -17.03
C LEU A 64 24.40 34.07 -18.12
N GLY A 65 24.73 34.31 -19.40
CA GLY A 65 23.98 33.74 -20.53
C GLY A 65 24.02 32.22 -20.55
N ALA A 66 25.19 31.61 -20.35
CA ALA A 66 25.35 30.17 -20.27
C ALA A 66 24.60 29.56 -19.07
N ALA A 67 24.66 30.21 -17.90
CA ALA A 67 23.91 29.80 -16.72
C ALA A 67 22.39 29.84 -16.99
N LEU A 68 21.89 30.93 -17.58
CA LEU A 68 20.47 31.06 -17.94
C LEU A 68 20.04 30.01 -18.96
N CYS A 69 20.84 29.77 -20.01
CA CYS A 69 20.55 28.72 -21.00
C CYS A 69 20.52 27.33 -20.36
N SER A 70 21.44 27.04 -19.43
CA SER A 70 21.48 25.77 -18.71
C SER A 70 20.26 25.59 -17.82
N LEU A 71 19.84 26.63 -17.11
CA LEU A 71 18.62 26.63 -16.29
C LEU A 71 17.36 26.42 -17.15
N LEU A 72 17.25 27.11 -18.28
CA LEU A 72 16.13 26.95 -19.21
C LEU A 72 16.10 25.52 -19.79
N LEU A 73 17.26 24.99 -20.19
CA LEU A 73 17.37 23.63 -20.71
C LEU A 73 16.95 22.59 -19.67
N LEU A 74 17.45 22.69 -18.42
CA LEU A 74 17.05 21.82 -17.32
C LEU A 74 15.55 21.95 -17.03
N GLY A 75 15.01 23.17 -17.10
CA GLY A 75 13.58 23.43 -16.97
C GLY A 75 12.76 22.73 -18.06
N VAL A 76 13.16 22.84 -19.32
CA VAL A 76 12.50 22.18 -20.45
C VAL A 76 12.59 20.66 -20.32
N ILE A 77 13.77 20.11 -20.01
CA ILE A 77 13.94 18.66 -19.80
C ILE A 77 13.05 18.18 -18.65
N GLY A 78 13.05 18.88 -17.52
CA GLY A 78 12.20 18.55 -16.38
C GLY A 78 10.71 18.60 -16.72
N GLN A 79 10.29 19.59 -17.52
CA GLN A 79 8.92 19.71 -18.02
C GLN A 79 8.55 18.55 -18.95
N LEU A 80 9.44 18.16 -19.86
CA LEU A 80 9.22 17.01 -20.74
C LEU A 80 9.11 15.71 -19.95
N VAL A 81 10.04 15.45 -19.03
CA VAL A 81 10.01 14.26 -18.16
C VAL A 81 8.71 14.22 -17.35
N ARG A 82 8.24 15.35 -16.82
CA ARG A 82 6.96 15.42 -16.09
C ARG A 82 5.77 15.18 -17.01
N HIS A 83 5.76 15.79 -18.20
CA HIS A 83 4.66 15.69 -19.15
C HIS A 83 4.47 14.26 -19.67
N TYR A 84 5.57 13.54 -19.90
CA TYR A 84 5.56 12.15 -20.37
C TYR A 84 5.56 11.11 -19.24
N ASP A 85 5.31 11.54 -18.00
CA ASP A 85 5.24 10.64 -16.83
C ASP A 85 6.53 9.82 -16.63
N GLY A 86 7.67 10.44 -16.96
CA GLY A 86 8.99 9.84 -16.97
C GLY A 86 9.58 9.70 -18.38
N VAL A 87 10.44 8.69 -18.54
CA VAL A 87 11.00 8.26 -19.84
C VAL A 87 10.68 6.77 -20.00
N PRO A 88 9.44 6.39 -20.40
CA PRO A 88 8.99 5.00 -20.36
C PRO A 88 9.84 4.05 -21.21
N SER A 89 10.41 4.55 -22.31
CA SER A 89 11.29 3.79 -23.20
C SER A 89 12.59 3.31 -22.56
N ARG A 90 12.95 3.80 -21.35
CA ARG A 90 14.09 3.30 -20.58
C ARG A 90 13.82 1.94 -19.91
N LEU A 91 12.55 1.53 -19.84
CA LEU A 91 12.11 0.30 -19.19
C LEU A 91 11.70 -0.72 -20.27
N SER A 92 11.97 -2.00 -20.01
CA SER A 92 11.30 -3.09 -20.73
C SER A 92 9.79 -3.03 -20.51
N GLU A 93 8.99 -3.67 -21.37
CA GLU A 93 7.53 -3.72 -21.18
C GLU A 93 7.15 -4.33 -19.82
N GLU A 94 7.88 -5.36 -19.41
CA GLU A 94 7.73 -6.01 -18.11
C GLU A 94 8.04 -5.05 -16.95
N ALA A 95 9.21 -4.39 -16.97
CA ALA A 95 9.58 -3.42 -15.94
C ALA A 95 8.62 -2.23 -15.91
N LEU A 96 8.12 -1.78 -17.07
CA LEU A 96 7.11 -0.72 -17.14
C LEU A 96 5.77 -1.17 -16.52
N ARG A 97 5.38 -2.44 -16.69
CA ARG A 97 4.18 -3.01 -16.07
C ARG A 97 4.32 -3.03 -14.55
N TYR A 98 5.46 -3.46 -14.01
CA TYR A 98 5.73 -3.37 -12.57
C TYR A 98 5.72 -1.92 -12.07
N ALA A 99 6.39 -1.00 -12.78
CA ALA A 99 6.42 0.41 -12.40
C ALA A 99 5.02 1.04 -12.36
N LYS A 100 4.11 0.64 -13.26
CA LYS A 100 2.72 1.13 -13.26
C LYS A 100 1.90 0.63 -12.07
N ALA A 101 2.28 -0.49 -11.45
CA ALA A 101 1.59 -1.01 -10.27
C ALA A 101 1.80 -0.15 -9.02
N SER A 102 2.80 0.74 -8.99
CA SER A 102 3.04 1.65 -7.86
C SER A 102 2.08 2.85 -7.79
N LYS A 103 1.06 2.89 -8.65
CA LYS A 103 0.05 3.97 -8.70
C LYS A 103 -1.32 3.36 -8.39
N TRP A 104 -2.15 4.08 -7.66
CA TRP A 104 -3.57 3.74 -7.49
C TRP A 104 -4.25 3.78 -8.85
N ARG A 105 -4.97 2.71 -9.20
CA ARG A 105 -5.64 2.55 -10.50
C ARG A 105 -6.99 1.87 -10.32
N ASP A 106 -7.76 1.82 -11.40
CA ASP A 106 -9.00 1.02 -11.49
C ASP A 106 -10.00 1.32 -10.37
N GLY A 107 -10.04 2.58 -9.95
CA GLY A 107 -10.97 3.09 -8.94
C GLY A 107 -10.67 2.68 -7.49
N GLN A 108 -9.49 2.13 -7.19
CA GLN A 108 -9.10 1.75 -5.82
C GLN A 108 -9.26 2.89 -4.80
N THR A 109 -9.07 4.14 -5.21
CA THR A 109 -9.24 5.32 -4.34
C THR A 109 -10.61 5.96 -4.44
N ASP A 110 -11.49 5.52 -5.35
CA ASP A 110 -12.82 6.12 -5.54
C ASP A 110 -13.67 6.01 -4.26
N CYS A 111 -13.44 4.95 -3.49
CA CYS A 111 -14.17 4.61 -2.27
C CYS A 111 -13.39 4.98 -1.01
N MET A 112 -12.29 5.73 -1.16
CA MET A 112 -11.45 6.20 -0.07
C MET A 112 -11.85 7.63 0.29
N PHE A 113 -12.43 7.77 1.46
CA PHE A 113 -12.95 9.00 2.00
C PHE A 113 -11.81 9.98 2.34
N ASP A 114 -11.92 11.22 1.86
CA ASP A 114 -10.94 12.28 2.09
C ASP A 114 -11.54 13.53 2.77
N LYS A 115 -12.85 13.52 3.08
CA LYS A 115 -13.58 14.68 3.60
C LYS A 115 -13.77 14.64 5.11
N LYS A 116 -14.38 15.71 5.65
CA LYS A 116 -14.60 15.86 7.09
C LYS A 116 -15.77 15.03 7.66
N ALA A 117 -16.72 14.53 6.87
CA ALA A 117 -17.87 13.74 7.35
C ALA A 117 -18.47 12.86 6.25
N LEU A 118 -18.78 11.58 6.53
CA LEU A 118 -19.41 10.69 5.55
C LEU A 118 -20.71 11.32 5.04
N SER A 119 -20.80 11.52 3.72
CA SER A 119 -22.09 11.66 3.05
C SER A 119 -22.50 10.31 2.49
N GLN A 120 -23.80 10.00 2.42
CA GLN A 120 -24.27 8.78 1.74
C GLN A 120 -23.86 8.74 0.26
N GLU A 121 -23.53 9.88 -0.34
CA GLU A 121 -22.99 9.98 -1.70
C GLU A 121 -21.54 9.51 -1.79
N SER A 122 -20.81 9.46 -0.67
CA SER A 122 -19.41 9.01 -0.60
C SER A 122 -19.26 7.50 -0.44
N ILE A 123 -20.36 6.77 -0.21
CA ILE A 123 -20.36 5.31 -0.17
C ILE A 123 -20.46 4.81 -1.60
N CYS A 124 -19.44 4.08 -2.05
CA CYS A 124 -19.46 3.40 -3.34
C CYS A 124 -20.52 2.30 -3.34
N ARG A 125 -21.25 2.19 -4.45
CA ARG A 125 -22.31 1.20 -4.64
C ARG A 125 -22.05 0.41 -5.92
N PHE A 126 -21.88 -0.89 -5.79
CA PHE A 126 -21.59 -1.79 -6.89
C PHE A 126 -22.63 -2.92 -6.98
N PRO A 127 -23.03 -3.34 -8.20
CA PRO A 127 -22.89 -2.58 -9.44
C PRO A 127 -23.83 -1.35 -9.42
N ALA A 128 -23.60 -0.36 -10.28
CA ALA A 128 -24.31 0.93 -10.23
C ALA A 128 -25.83 0.79 -10.46
N GLU A 129 -26.23 -0.24 -11.22
CA GLU A 129 -27.61 -0.58 -11.53
C GLU A 129 -28.40 -1.01 -10.28
N LEU A 130 -27.72 -1.55 -9.26
CA LEU A 130 -28.32 -1.98 -7.99
C LEU A 130 -28.10 -0.94 -6.87
N ALA A 131 -27.71 0.28 -7.20
CA ALA A 131 -27.41 1.32 -6.21
C ALA A 131 -28.63 1.75 -5.38
N ALA A 132 -29.85 1.53 -5.87
CA ALA A 132 -31.09 1.79 -5.14
C ALA A 132 -31.51 0.64 -4.21
N GLU A 133 -30.90 -0.54 -4.35
CA GLU A 133 -31.19 -1.70 -3.52
C GLU A 133 -30.47 -1.64 -2.17
N ARG A 134 -30.98 -2.38 -1.19
CA ARG A 134 -30.32 -2.57 0.09
C ARG A 134 -29.02 -3.36 -0.10
N PRO A 135 -27.89 -2.98 0.53
CA PRO A 135 -26.64 -3.73 0.38
C PRO A 135 -26.78 -5.16 0.92
N LEU A 136 -26.33 -6.14 0.15
CA LEU A 136 -26.11 -7.50 0.62
C LEU A 136 -24.83 -7.57 1.45
N LEU A 137 -23.80 -6.84 1.03
CA LEU A 137 -22.49 -6.83 1.64
C LEU A 137 -21.95 -5.40 1.72
N VAL A 138 -21.31 -5.06 2.84
CA VAL A 138 -20.62 -3.78 3.01
C VAL A 138 -19.14 -4.04 3.31
N SER A 139 -18.23 -3.45 2.54
CA SER A 139 -16.80 -3.43 2.85
C SER A 139 -16.40 -2.14 3.53
N TRP A 140 -15.70 -2.25 4.65
CA TRP A 140 -15.37 -1.15 5.55
C TRP A 140 -13.96 -1.28 6.12
N GLY A 141 -13.20 -0.18 6.09
CA GLY A 141 -11.97 -0.04 6.87
C GLY A 141 -11.04 1.04 6.35
N ASP A 142 -9.73 0.76 6.32
CA ASP A 142 -8.71 1.74 5.89
C ASP A 142 -8.33 1.59 4.41
N SER A 143 -7.15 2.06 4.01
CA SER A 143 -6.64 1.93 2.64
C SER A 143 -6.47 0.49 2.16
N HIS A 144 -6.42 -0.50 3.07
CA HIS A 144 -6.43 -1.93 2.74
C HIS A 144 -7.82 -2.40 2.34
N SER A 145 -8.88 -1.87 2.97
CA SER A 145 -10.25 -2.03 2.45
C SER A 145 -10.35 -1.41 1.05
N ALA A 146 -9.83 -0.19 0.85
CA ALA A 146 -9.82 0.47 -0.46
C ALA A 146 -9.10 -0.36 -1.54
N ALA A 147 -7.97 -0.99 -1.19
CA ALA A 147 -7.19 -1.82 -2.10
C ALA A 147 -7.98 -3.03 -2.65
N LEU A 148 -9.00 -3.51 -1.93
CA LEU A 148 -9.89 -4.60 -2.38
C LEU A 148 -10.94 -4.16 -3.41
N SER A 149 -11.10 -2.86 -3.67
CA SER A 149 -12.18 -2.34 -4.53
C SER A 149 -12.26 -2.98 -5.93
N PRO A 150 -11.15 -3.22 -6.66
CA PRO A 150 -11.21 -3.85 -7.98
C PRO A 150 -11.85 -5.24 -7.96
N LEU A 151 -11.49 -6.07 -6.98
CA LEU A 151 -12.07 -7.38 -6.77
C LEU A 151 -13.56 -7.26 -6.40
N LEU A 152 -13.90 -6.42 -5.42
CA LEU A 152 -15.27 -6.28 -4.96
C LEU A 152 -16.21 -5.78 -6.07
N ARG A 153 -15.72 -4.87 -6.92
CA ARG A 153 -16.47 -4.38 -8.08
C ARG A 153 -16.68 -5.48 -9.12
N GLU A 154 -15.66 -6.28 -9.42
CA GLU A 154 -15.78 -7.42 -10.33
C GLU A 154 -16.78 -8.46 -9.81
N LEU A 155 -16.67 -8.85 -8.53
CA LEU A 155 -17.58 -9.81 -7.90
C LEU A 155 -19.03 -9.29 -7.86
N ALA A 156 -19.23 -8.03 -7.49
CA ALA A 156 -20.54 -7.39 -7.48
C ALA A 156 -21.18 -7.41 -8.88
N THR A 157 -20.41 -7.10 -9.92
CA THR A 157 -20.89 -7.01 -11.31
C THR A 157 -21.17 -8.39 -11.89
N SER A 158 -20.25 -9.34 -11.73
CA SER A 158 -20.37 -10.70 -12.29
C SER A 158 -21.50 -11.50 -11.64
N ARG A 159 -21.71 -11.34 -10.33
CA ARG A 159 -22.77 -12.02 -9.57
C ARG A 159 -24.08 -11.22 -9.48
N ARG A 160 -24.10 -9.96 -9.93
CA ARG A 160 -25.23 -9.02 -9.76
C ARG A 160 -25.69 -8.91 -8.30
N LEU A 161 -24.73 -8.69 -7.40
CA LEU A 161 -24.99 -8.53 -5.97
C LEU A 161 -24.72 -7.09 -5.52
N PRO A 162 -25.60 -6.47 -4.71
CA PRO A 162 -25.37 -5.13 -4.20
C PRO A 162 -24.28 -5.14 -3.12
N ILE A 163 -23.05 -4.79 -3.50
CA ILE A 163 -21.89 -4.62 -2.60
C ILE A 163 -21.58 -3.15 -2.47
N TRP A 164 -21.61 -2.64 -1.24
CA TRP A 164 -21.28 -1.24 -0.96
C TRP A 164 -19.93 -1.16 -0.27
N GLN A 165 -19.19 -0.07 -0.48
CA GLN A 165 -17.86 0.09 0.09
C GLN A 165 -17.63 1.52 0.56
N ALA A 166 -17.02 1.65 1.75
CA ALA A 166 -16.52 2.90 2.26
C ALA A 166 -15.23 2.65 3.05
N SER A 167 -14.19 3.41 2.75
CA SER A 167 -12.90 3.30 3.43
C SER A 167 -12.36 4.67 3.81
N LEU A 168 -11.48 4.76 4.81
CA LEU A 168 -10.81 6.00 5.20
C LEU A 168 -9.34 5.71 5.52
N ALA A 169 -8.42 6.31 4.75
CA ALA A 169 -7.00 6.07 4.87
C ALA A 169 -6.51 6.25 6.33
N GLY A 170 -5.83 5.22 6.85
CA GLY A 170 -5.28 5.27 8.20
C GLY A 170 -6.32 5.17 9.33
N CYS A 171 -7.56 4.78 9.05
CA CYS A 171 -8.61 4.53 10.06
C CYS A 171 -9.09 3.07 10.05
N PRO A 172 -8.67 2.23 11.02
CA PRO A 172 -9.14 0.85 11.11
C PRO A 172 -10.59 0.85 11.59
N PRO A 173 -11.41 -0.15 11.21
CA PRO A 173 -12.83 -0.20 11.57
C PRO A 173 -13.03 -0.66 13.02
N LEU A 174 -12.69 0.22 13.97
CA LEU A 174 -12.73 -0.01 15.42
C LEU A 174 -13.62 1.02 16.12
N LEU A 175 -14.22 0.62 17.24
CA LEU A 175 -14.86 1.57 18.15
C LEU A 175 -13.83 2.48 18.81
N GLY A 176 -14.19 3.72 19.12
CA GLY A 176 -13.45 4.52 20.10
C GLY A 176 -12.08 5.06 19.69
N MET A 177 -11.85 5.48 18.45
CA MET A 177 -10.59 6.13 18.00
C MET A 177 -10.44 7.60 18.47
N LEU A 178 -10.39 7.85 19.78
CA LEU A 178 -10.47 9.21 20.36
C LEU A 178 -9.35 10.16 19.92
N GLU A 179 -8.12 9.66 19.70
CA GLU A 179 -7.00 10.48 19.23
C GLU A 179 -7.23 11.02 17.80
N LYS A 180 -8.08 10.35 17.01
CA LYS A 180 -8.38 10.72 15.61
C LYS A 180 -9.89 10.91 15.45
N ASP A 181 -10.37 12.11 15.76
CA ASP A 181 -11.79 12.50 15.62
C ASP A 181 -12.40 12.12 14.26
N THR A 182 -11.63 12.21 13.17
CA THR A 182 -12.13 11.80 11.84
C THR A 182 -12.37 10.29 11.74
N CYS A 183 -11.48 9.46 12.31
CA CYS A 183 -11.70 8.01 12.37
C CYS A 183 -12.88 7.67 13.29
N LEU A 184 -12.98 8.34 14.44
CA LEU A 184 -14.08 8.15 15.39
C LEU A 184 -15.43 8.42 14.71
N ARG A 185 -15.57 9.59 14.06
CA ARG A 185 -16.81 9.96 13.36
C ARG A 185 -17.09 9.05 12.17
N PHE A 186 -16.08 8.72 11.37
CA PHE A 186 -16.24 7.80 10.24
C PHE A 186 -16.74 6.42 10.69
N ASN A 187 -16.11 5.83 11.70
CA ASN A 187 -16.49 4.50 12.19
C ASN A 187 -17.87 4.51 12.87
N GLN A 188 -18.21 5.58 13.59
CA GLN A 188 -19.54 5.73 14.18
C GLN A 188 -20.62 5.82 13.08
N GLN A 189 -20.39 6.63 12.05
CA GLN A 189 -21.32 6.77 10.92
C GLN A 189 -21.48 5.46 10.14
N MET A 190 -20.39 4.71 9.93
CA MET A 190 -20.45 3.39 9.28
C MET A 190 -21.20 2.36 10.13
N LEU A 191 -20.99 2.36 11.45
CA LEU A 191 -21.72 1.47 12.34
C LEU A 191 -23.22 1.79 12.34
N GLU A 192 -23.60 3.06 12.50
CA GLU A 192 -25.00 3.51 12.43
C GLU A 192 -25.63 3.14 11.08
N PHE A 193 -24.89 3.33 9.98
CA PHE A 193 -25.31 2.96 8.64
C PHE A 193 -25.57 1.45 8.52
N VAL A 194 -24.65 0.61 8.98
CA VAL A 194 -24.81 -0.86 8.95
C VAL A 194 -25.95 -1.32 9.85
N GLU A 195 -26.15 -0.70 11.02
CA GLU A 195 -27.26 -1.04 11.92
C GLU A 195 -28.63 -0.67 11.33
N GLN A 196 -28.69 0.42 10.55
CA GLN A 196 -29.89 0.83 9.82
C GLN A 196 -30.14 -0.05 8.59
N GLN A 197 -29.09 -0.33 7.81
CA GLN A 197 -29.20 -1.09 6.58
C GLN A 197 -29.16 -2.61 6.79
N ARG A 198 -28.77 -3.13 7.96
CA ARG A 198 -28.53 -4.56 8.28
C ARG A 198 -28.22 -5.45 7.05
N PRO A 199 -27.07 -5.26 6.38
CA PRO A 199 -26.68 -6.10 5.26
C PRO A 199 -26.55 -7.57 5.69
N GLY A 200 -26.55 -8.49 4.73
CA GLY A 200 -26.29 -9.92 5.01
C GLY A 200 -24.92 -10.15 5.65
N GLY A 201 -23.94 -9.28 5.33
CA GLY A 201 -22.83 -9.08 6.24
C GLY A 201 -21.88 -7.95 5.87
N VAL A 202 -20.75 -7.91 6.57
CA VAL A 202 -19.75 -6.83 6.52
C VAL A 202 -18.35 -7.43 6.44
N ILE A 203 -17.53 -6.90 5.54
CA ILE A 203 -16.09 -7.15 5.50
C ILE A 203 -15.38 -6.03 6.25
N LEU A 204 -14.63 -6.38 7.29
CA LEU A 204 -13.72 -5.48 7.99
C LEU A 204 -12.29 -5.76 7.51
N ALA A 205 -11.67 -4.77 6.87
CA ALA A 205 -10.31 -4.89 6.34
C ALA A 205 -9.46 -3.69 6.73
N GLY A 206 -8.28 -3.94 7.28
CA GLY A 206 -7.35 -2.89 7.68
C GLY A 206 -5.91 -3.40 7.71
N ARG A 207 -4.98 -2.47 7.87
CA ARG A 207 -3.58 -2.78 8.17
C ARG A 207 -3.37 -2.90 9.67
N TRP A 208 -3.89 -3.97 10.26
CA TRP A 208 -4.02 -4.13 11.71
C TRP A 208 -2.67 -4.07 12.43
N ASP A 209 -1.62 -4.65 11.85
CA ASP A 209 -0.27 -4.68 12.43
C ASP A 209 0.28 -3.28 12.74
N MET A 210 0.01 -2.32 11.84
CA MET A 210 0.49 -0.95 11.96
C MET A 210 -0.07 -0.25 13.18
N TYR A 211 -1.31 -0.58 13.57
CA TYR A 211 -1.98 0.00 14.73
C TYR A 211 -1.49 -0.55 16.07
N ILE A 212 -0.67 -1.60 16.06
CA ILE A 212 -0.07 -2.15 17.28
C ILE A 212 1.41 -1.82 17.36
N TYR A 213 2.12 -2.03 16.25
CA TYR A 213 3.58 -2.04 16.23
C TYR A 213 4.19 -0.88 15.41
N GLY A 214 3.36 -0.05 14.78
CA GLY A 214 3.80 1.02 13.88
C GLY A 214 4.42 0.48 12.59
N ASP A 215 4.79 1.37 11.67
CA ASP A 215 5.47 1.01 10.42
C ASP A 215 6.99 1.22 10.56
N SER A 216 7.74 0.13 10.36
CA SER A 216 9.20 0.12 10.46
C SER A 216 9.90 0.68 9.23
N GLN A 217 9.23 0.80 8.08
CA GLN A 217 9.83 1.22 6.81
C GLN A 217 9.77 2.73 6.56
N ASP A 218 8.74 3.42 7.06
CA ASP A 218 8.59 4.87 6.95
C ASP A 218 8.72 5.60 8.29
N GLY A 219 8.79 4.86 9.41
CA GLY A 219 8.89 5.39 10.77
C GLY A 219 7.57 5.94 11.32
N THR A 220 6.45 5.77 10.60
CA THR A 220 5.14 6.23 11.01
C THR A 220 4.63 5.41 12.19
N ARG A 221 4.30 6.10 13.30
CA ARG A 221 3.73 5.47 14.51
C ARG A 221 2.23 5.77 14.59
N ASN A 222 1.44 5.04 13.81
CA ASN A 222 -0.03 5.04 13.92
C ASN A 222 -0.52 4.09 15.02
N ILE A 223 0.23 3.97 16.13
CA ILE A 223 -0.07 3.03 17.19
C ILE A 223 -1.35 3.47 17.91
N LEU A 224 -2.27 2.53 18.11
CA LEU A 224 -3.53 2.71 18.80
C LEU A 224 -3.29 3.06 20.28
N ARG A 225 -3.89 4.16 20.72
CA ARG A 225 -3.75 4.67 22.09
C ARG A 225 -4.90 5.59 22.47
N GLU A 226 -4.97 5.94 23.74
CA GLU A 226 -5.77 7.08 24.19
C GLU A 226 -5.00 8.41 24.02
N PRO A 227 -5.68 9.58 23.98
CA PRO A 227 -5.05 10.85 23.63
C PRO A 227 -3.82 11.24 24.49
N ASP A 228 -3.81 10.85 25.77
CA ASP A 228 -2.78 11.22 26.73
C ASP A 228 -1.72 10.12 26.95
N ASP A 229 -1.88 8.94 26.31
CA ASP A 229 -0.99 7.80 26.51
C ASP A 229 0.27 7.89 25.65
N THR A 230 1.39 7.37 26.15
CA THR A 230 2.55 7.14 25.28
C THR A 230 2.34 5.89 24.43
N PRO A 231 2.81 5.85 23.17
CA PRO A 231 2.68 4.66 22.33
C PRO A 231 3.29 3.42 23.00
N ASP A 232 2.47 2.40 23.22
CA ASP A 232 2.85 1.13 23.82
C ASP A 232 2.07 -0.01 23.15
N SER A 233 2.78 -1.02 22.65
CA SER A 233 2.16 -2.12 21.90
C SER A 233 1.26 -2.99 22.76
N SER A 234 1.54 -3.17 24.06
CA SER A 234 0.67 -3.97 24.94
C SER A 234 -0.66 -3.27 25.23
N ILE A 235 -0.62 -1.94 25.37
CA ILE A 235 -1.84 -1.12 25.48
C ILE A 235 -2.60 -1.16 24.16
N ALA A 236 -1.91 -1.02 23.02
CA ALA A 236 -2.52 -1.08 21.70
C ALA A 236 -3.20 -2.44 21.42
N GLU A 237 -2.56 -3.56 21.80
CA GLU A 237 -3.13 -4.90 21.76
C GLU A 237 -4.43 -4.98 22.58
N ALA A 238 -4.40 -4.51 23.82
CA ALA A 238 -5.57 -4.52 24.70
C ALA A 238 -6.72 -3.67 24.13
N LEU A 239 -6.42 -2.48 23.63
CA LEU A 239 -7.38 -1.58 22.99
C LEU A 239 -7.95 -2.18 21.71
N LEU A 240 -7.13 -2.81 20.87
CA LEU A 240 -7.58 -3.46 19.64
C LEU A 240 -8.59 -4.55 19.97
N ARG A 241 -8.25 -5.46 20.90
CA ARG A 241 -9.14 -6.52 21.36
C ARG A 241 -10.46 -5.93 21.88
N GLN A 242 -10.40 -4.98 22.81
CA GLN A 242 -11.60 -4.39 23.40
C GLN A 242 -12.52 -3.74 22.35
N ARG A 243 -11.94 -2.89 21.48
CA ARG A 243 -12.68 -2.08 20.52
C ARG A 243 -13.20 -2.90 19.34
N LEU A 244 -12.47 -3.92 18.92
CA LEU A 244 -12.91 -4.85 17.88
C LEU A 244 -13.99 -5.81 18.40
N SER A 245 -13.82 -6.38 19.60
CA SER A 245 -14.86 -7.21 20.23
C SER A 245 -16.17 -6.45 20.36
N GLY A 246 -16.13 -5.22 20.89
CA GLY A 246 -17.34 -4.38 20.99
C GLY A 246 -17.96 -4.03 19.64
N MET A 247 -17.14 -3.83 18.59
CA MET A 247 -17.63 -3.63 17.23
C MET A 247 -18.40 -4.86 16.73
N ILE A 248 -17.80 -6.05 16.86
CA ILE A 248 -18.38 -7.32 16.42
C ILE A 248 -19.68 -7.61 17.18
N GLU A 249 -19.71 -7.39 18.50
CA GLU A 249 -20.91 -7.55 19.31
C GLU A 249 -22.06 -6.68 18.79
N ARG A 250 -21.79 -5.41 18.47
CA ARG A 250 -22.80 -4.48 17.91
C ARG A 250 -23.30 -4.92 16.54
N LEU A 251 -22.41 -5.40 15.67
CA LEU A 251 -22.75 -5.90 14.33
C LEU A 251 -23.55 -7.21 14.41
N ASN A 252 -23.13 -8.18 15.21
CA ASN A 252 -23.84 -9.45 15.40
C ASN A 252 -25.22 -9.23 16.04
N ALA A 253 -25.36 -8.28 16.97
CA ALA A 253 -26.65 -7.89 17.54
C ALA A 253 -27.61 -7.26 16.52
N ALA A 254 -27.07 -6.70 15.42
CA ALA A 254 -27.84 -6.22 14.29
C ALA A 254 -28.15 -7.32 13.24
N ASP A 255 -27.90 -8.59 13.57
CA ASP A 255 -28.10 -9.76 12.70
C ASP A 255 -27.13 -9.82 11.51
N VAL A 256 -25.99 -9.11 11.59
CA VAL A 256 -25.00 -8.98 10.51
C VAL A 256 -23.85 -9.97 10.72
N HIS A 257 -23.50 -10.72 9.68
CA HIS A 257 -22.29 -11.57 9.67
C HIS A 257 -21.03 -10.73 9.44
N VAL A 258 -19.95 -11.01 10.17
CA VAL A 258 -18.69 -10.26 10.08
C VAL A 258 -17.60 -11.12 9.46
N TRP A 259 -17.00 -10.65 8.37
CA TRP A 259 -15.77 -11.21 7.79
C TRP A 259 -14.59 -10.33 8.14
N LEU A 260 -13.68 -10.85 8.96
CA LEU A 260 -12.41 -10.21 9.30
C LEU A 260 -11.37 -10.59 8.24
N VAL A 261 -10.80 -9.62 7.54
CA VAL A 261 -9.69 -9.86 6.62
C VAL A 261 -8.39 -9.70 7.40
N LYS A 262 -7.61 -10.78 7.53
CA LYS A 262 -6.25 -10.73 8.12
C LYS A 262 -5.35 -9.80 7.29
N ASP A 263 -4.27 -9.30 7.89
CA ASP A 263 -3.28 -8.53 7.16
C ASP A 263 -2.79 -9.30 5.93
N VAL A 264 -2.68 -8.60 4.80
CA VAL A 264 -1.96 -9.15 3.65
C VAL A 264 -0.47 -9.33 4.01
N PRO A 265 0.26 -10.26 3.37
CA PRO A 265 1.67 -10.46 3.65
C PRO A 265 2.46 -9.15 3.54
N LEU A 266 3.17 -8.80 4.61
CA LEU A 266 3.88 -7.53 4.76
C LEU A 266 5.31 -7.69 4.22
N LEU A 267 5.59 -7.09 3.07
CA LEU A 267 6.90 -7.23 2.42
C LEU A 267 7.93 -6.31 3.08
N PRO A 268 9.19 -6.73 3.28
CA PRO A 268 10.25 -5.86 3.81
C PRO A 268 10.81 -4.90 2.75
N PHE A 269 10.21 -4.85 1.57
CA PHE A 269 10.63 -4.03 0.43
C PHE A 269 9.41 -3.53 -0.35
N LYS A 270 9.58 -2.43 -1.09
CA LYS A 270 8.57 -1.95 -2.05
C LYS A 270 8.56 -2.83 -3.28
N ALA A 271 7.50 -3.61 -3.49
CA ALA A 271 7.43 -4.62 -4.53
C ALA A 271 7.69 -4.06 -5.94
N PRO A 272 7.00 -3.01 -6.44
CA PRO A 272 7.25 -2.49 -7.78
C PRO A 272 8.71 -2.07 -8.00
N ALA A 273 9.31 -1.41 -7.01
CA ALA A 273 10.71 -0.97 -7.12
C ALA A 273 11.68 -2.15 -7.19
N ARG A 274 11.45 -3.21 -6.40
CA ARG A 274 12.28 -4.42 -6.42
C ARG A 274 12.13 -5.20 -7.73
N LEU A 275 10.89 -5.35 -8.21
CA LEU A 275 10.58 -6.03 -9.48
C LEU A 275 11.15 -5.30 -10.70
N VAL A 276 11.04 -3.97 -10.75
CA VAL A 276 11.67 -3.15 -11.79
C VAL A 276 13.19 -3.37 -11.82
N ARG A 277 13.85 -3.40 -10.66
CA ARG A 277 15.29 -3.60 -10.57
C ARG A 277 15.71 -4.99 -11.04
N LEU A 278 15.02 -6.03 -10.58
CA LEU A 278 15.27 -7.41 -11.01
C LEU A 278 15.11 -7.55 -12.53
N SER A 279 14.01 -7.05 -13.10
CA SER A 279 13.74 -7.09 -14.54
C SER A 279 14.79 -6.31 -15.35
N LEU A 280 15.20 -5.11 -14.91
CA LEU A 280 16.24 -4.32 -15.59
C LEU A 280 17.63 -4.96 -15.53
N SER A 281 17.94 -5.69 -14.45
CA SER A 281 19.19 -6.44 -14.31
C SER A 281 19.17 -7.79 -15.05
N GLY A 282 18.04 -8.20 -15.62
CA GLY A 282 17.86 -9.54 -16.20
C GLY A 282 17.92 -10.66 -15.15
N GLU A 283 17.66 -10.33 -13.88
CA GLU A 283 17.62 -11.27 -12.77
C GLU A 283 16.20 -11.86 -12.64
N ASP A 284 16.11 -13.06 -12.04
CA ASP A 284 14.82 -13.71 -11.77
C ASP A 284 13.95 -12.85 -10.83
N VAL A 285 12.82 -12.36 -11.37
CA VAL A 285 11.82 -11.57 -10.65
C VAL A 285 11.19 -12.34 -9.49
N GLY A 286 11.19 -13.68 -9.56
CA GLY A 286 10.75 -14.55 -8.48
C GLY A 286 11.52 -14.31 -7.18
N ARG A 287 12.72 -13.72 -7.21
CA ARG A 287 13.48 -13.32 -6.01
C ARG A 287 12.86 -12.14 -5.24
N ALA A 288 11.80 -11.53 -5.76
CA ALA A 288 10.94 -10.62 -5.01
C ALA A 288 9.95 -11.43 -4.15
N ARG A 289 10.49 -12.20 -3.21
CA ARG A 289 9.75 -12.99 -2.23
C ARG A 289 10.37 -12.82 -0.85
N PHE A 290 9.67 -13.29 0.18
CA PHE A 290 10.12 -13.19 1.57
C PHE A 290 9.52 -14.32 2.42
N PRO A 291 10.21 -14.80 3.48
CA PRO A 291 9.73 -15.94 4.26
C PRO A 291 8.37 -15.71 4.91
N PHE A 292 7.46 -16.67 4.75
CA PHE A 292 6.15 -16.65 5.39
C PHE A 292 6.27 -16.57 6.92
N ALA A 293 7.27 -17.22 7.51
CA ALA A 293 7.52 -17.22 8.95
C ALA A 293 7.71 -15.80 9.52
N GLU A 294 8.34 -14.89 8.76
CA GLU A 294 8.56 -13.51 9.20
C GLU A 294 7.26 -12.70 9.16
N HIS A 295 6.40 -12.91 8.15
CA HIS A 295 5.04 -12.36 8.15
C HIS A 295 4.22 -12.93 9.31
N ALA A 296 4.18 -14.25 9.47
CA ALA A 296 3.42 -14.92 10.52
C ALA A 296 3.82 -14.45 11.92
N ALA A 297 5.12 -14.26 12.17
CA ALA A 297 5.62 -13.71 13.44
C ALA A 297 5.14 -12.27 13.67
N ARG A 298 5.12 -11.43 12.62
CA ARG A 298 4.69 -10.04 12.71
C ARG A 298 3.21 -9.88 13.05
N VAL A 299 2.35 -10.76 12.54
CA VAL A 299 0.88 -10.67 12.69
C VAL A 299 0.30 -11.68 13.68
N ALA A 300 1.16 -12.39 14.43
CA ALA A 300 0.75 -13.48 15.31
C ALA A 300 -0.35 -13.09 16.31
N TYR A 301 -0.24 -11.93 16.94
CA TYR A 301 -1.24 -11.42 17.88
C TYR A 301 -2.60 -11.21 17.22
N VAL A 302 -2.63 -10.47 16.09
CA VAL A 302 -3.86 -10.14 15.36
C VAL A 302 -4.54 -11.41 14.88
N ASN A 303 -3.78 -12.34 14.32
CA ASN A 303 -4.30 -13.62 13.83
C ASN A 303 -4.92 -14.43 14.97
N ALA A 304 -4.22 -14.56 16.10
CA ALA A 304 -4.76 -15.26 17.27
C ALA A 304 -6.04 -14.60 17.82
N LEU A 305 -6.10 -13.26 17.83
CA LEU A 305 -7.31 -12.53 18.23
C LEU A 305 -8.47 -12.82 17.26
N PHE A 306 -8.24 -12.81 15.95
CA PHE A 306 -9.30 -13.05 14.97
C PHE A 306 -9.81 -14.49 15.03
N ASP A 307 -8.91 -15.46 15.17
CA ASP A 307 -9.27 -16.86 15.31
C ASP A 307 -10.09 -17.07 16.59
N ALA A 308 -9.72 -16.43 17.70
CA ALA A 308 -10.49 -16.48 18.96
C ALA A 308 -11.86 -15.79 18.88
N LEU A 309 -12.01 -14.72 18.09
CA LEU A 309 -13.30 -14.05 17.87
C LEU A 309 -14.25 -14.87 16.99
N ALA A 310 -13.70 -15.68 16.08
CA ALA A 310 -14.44 -16.59 15.22
C ALA A 310 -14.79 -17.91 15.92
N GLU A 311 -13.95 -18.38 16.84
CA GLU A 311 -14.16 -19.63 17.56
C GLU A 311 -15.48 -19.63 18.34
N GLY A 312 -16.39 -20.54 17.97
CA GLY A 312 -17.70 -20.66 18.60
C GLY A 312 -18.71 -19.56 18.24
N ASN A 313 -18.34 -18.58 17.40
CA ASN A 313 -19.25 -17.55 16.91
C ASN A 313 -19.62 -17.79 15.43
N PRO A 314 -20.83 -18.30 15.13
CA PRO A 314 -21.23 -18.61 13.76
C PRO A 314 -21.41 -17.37 12.86
N ARG A 315 -21.38 -16.16 13.43
CA ARG A 315 -21.52 -14.89 12.71
C ARG A 315 -20.20 -14.16 12.51
N VAL A 316 -19.08 -14.82 12.79
CA VAL A 316 -17.75 -14.28 12.55
C VAL A 316 -16.97 -15.30 11.73
N SER A 317 -16.33 -14.83 10.67
CA SER A 317 -15.47 -15.63 9.83
C SER A 317 -14.22 -14.85 9.48
N VAL A 318 -13.15 -15.57 9.17
CA VAL A 318 -11.85 -14.96 8.89
C VAL A 318 -11.42 -15.29 7.47
N LEU A 319 -11.00 -14.26 6.75
CA LEU A 319 -10.42 -14.37 5.42
C LEU A 319 -8.92 -14.13 5.55
N ASP A 320 -8.11 -15.10 5.13
CA ASP A 320 -6.65 -15.05 5.25
C ASP A 320 -6.00 -14.87 3.86
N PRO A 321 -5.60 -13.65 3.46
CA PRO A 321 -4.93 -13.42 2.18
C PRO A 321 -3.63 -14.21 2.02
N SER A 322 -2.96 -14.60 3.11
CA SER A 322 -1.72 -15.39 3.03
C SER A 322 -1.92 -16.78 2.44
N SER A 323 -3.14 -17.32 2.53
CA SER A 323 -3.52 -18.60 1.89
C SER A 323 -3.44 -18.57 0.35
N VAL A 324 -3.46 -17.37 -0.23
CA VAL A 324 -3.37 -17.15 -1.68
C VAL A 324 -2.03 -16.54 -2.07
N LEU A 325 -1.48 -15.65 -1.24
CA LEU A 325 -0.29 -14.85 -1.55
C LEU A 325 1.02 -15.49 -1.09
N CYS A 326 0.95 -16.64 -0.43
CA CYS A 326 2.10 -17.43 0.02
C CYS A 326 1.93 -18.91 -0.33
N ASP A 327 3.03 -19.67 -0.39
CA ASP A 327 3.02 -21.13 -0.61
C ASP A 327 3.29 -21.95 0.68
N GLY A 328 3.26 -21.28 1.83
CA GLY A 328 3.60 -21.83 3.14
C GLY A 328 5.08 -21.73 3.51
N LEU A 329 5.97 -21.48 2.55
CA LEU A 329 7.39 -21.20 2.80
C LEU A 329 7.69 -19.71 2.59
N ASP A 330 7.27 -19.18 1.45
CA ASP A 330 7.51 -17.80 1.03
C ASP A 330 6.19 -17.11 0.66
N CYS A 331 6.18 -15.80 0.80
CA CYS A 331 5.17 -14.90 0.25
C CYS A 331 5.73 -14.15 -0.95
N PHE A 332 4.92 -14.00 -1.99
CA PHE A 332 5.37 -13.51 -3.29
C PHE A 332 4.95 -12.07 -3.52
N ALA A 333 5.82 -11.28 -4.16
CA ALA A 333 5.46 -9.94 -4.62
C ALA A 333 4.91 -9.93 -6.05
N GLU A 334 5.00 -11.05 -6.78
CA GLU A 334 4.73 -11.15 -8.20
C GLU A 334 4.07 -12.50 -8.56
N ARG A 335 3.19 -12.46 -9.56
CA ARG A 335 2.60 -13.64 -10.21
C ARG A 335 2.28 -13.34 -11.67
N ASP A 336 2.62 -14.26 -12.56
CA ASP A 336 2.30 -14.22 -14.00
C ASP A 336 2.65 -12.89 -14.71
N GLY A 337 3.77 -12.30 -14.30
CA GLY A 337 4.32 -11.04 -14.81
C GLY A 337 3.73 -9.79 -14.15
N TRP A 338 2.94 -9.91 -13.09
CA TRP A 338 2.26 -8.78 -12.45
C TRP A 338 2.69 -8.60 -10.99
N SER A 339 2.95 -7.35 -10.60
CA SER A 339 3.17 -7.02 -9.18
C SER A 339 1.87 -7.20 -8.42
N LEU A 340 1.89 -7.99 -7.35
CA LEU A 340 0.74 -8.20 -6.45
C LEU A 340 0.54 -7.01 -5.50
N TYR A 341 1.56 -6.17 -5.35
CA TYR A 341 1.55 -5.02 -4.44
C TYR A 341 1.86 -3.72 -5.15
N MET A 342 1.36 -2.63 -4.60
CA MET A 342 1.68 -1.26 -5.02
C MET A 342 2.89 -0.68 -4.30
N ASP A 343 3.08 -1.12 -3.07
CA ASP A 343 4.22 -0.78 -2.23
C ASP A 343 4.68 -2.04 -1.48
N ASN A 344 4.89 -1.94 -0.18
CA ASN A 344 5.28 -3.03 0.71
C ASN A 344 4.08 -3.71 1.41
N ASN A 345 2.86 -3.16 1.31
CA ASN A 345 1.70 -3.63 2.06
C ASN A 345 0.35 -3.45 1.35
N HIS A 346 0.18 -2.49 0.44
CA HIS A 346 -1.06 -2.32 -0.31
C HIS A 346 -1.09 -3.24 -1.55
N LEU A 347 -2.20 -3.94 -1.76
CA LEU A 347 -2.41 -4.75 -2.96
C LEU A 347 -2.54 -3.86 -4.21
N SER A 348 -1.94 -4.30 -5.31
CA SER A 348 -2.22 -3.73 -6.63
C SER A 348 -3.60 -4.16 -7.13
N THR A 349 -4.07 -3.59 -8.25
CA THR A 349 -5.27 -4.09 -8.93
C THR A 349 -5.19 -5.61 -9.12
N GLN A 350 -4.07 -6.11 -9.65
CA GLN A 350 -3.90 -7.56 -9.86
C GLN A 350 -3.89 -8.33 -8.54
N GLY A 351 -3.16 -7.84 -7.54
CA GLY A 351 -3.11 -8.51 -6.23
C GLY A 351 -4.47 -8.59 -5.54
N ALA A 352 -5.34 -7.60 -5.74
CA ALA A 352 -6.72 -7.68 -5.28
C ALA A 352 -7.48 -8.78 -6.01
N HIS A 353 -7.39 -8.87 -7.34
CA HIS A 353 -8.06 -9.91 -8.13
C HIS A 353 -7.59 -11.33 -7.78
N GLU A 354 -6.31 -11.52 -7.45
CA GLU A 354 -5.79 -12.82 -7.00
C GLU A 354 -6.55 -13.37 -5.78
N LEU A 355 -7.12 -12.50 -4.92
CA LEU A 355 -7.88 -12.92 -3.76
C LEU A 355 -9.29 -13.45 -4.08
N GLY A 356 -9.73 -13.47 -5.35
CA GLY A 356 -11.05 -13.97 -5.75
C GLY A 356 -11.44 -15.32 -5.13
N PRO A 357 -10.59 -16.37 -5.20
CA PRO A 357 -10.89 -17.67 -4.59
C PRO A 357 -11.17 -17.63 -3.09
N LEU A 358 -10.63 -16.64 -2.36
CA LEU A 358 -10.86 -16.45 -0.93
C LEU A 358 -12.25 -15.85 -0.65
N PHE A 359 -12.76 -15.01 -1.54
CA PHE A 359 -14.04 -14.30 -1.39
C PHE A 359 -15.23 -15.08 -1.98
N GLU A 360 -14.98 -15.98 -2.93
CA GLU A 360 -16.03 -16.73 -3.63
C GLU A 360 -16.95 -17.55 -2.69
N PRO A 361 -16.42 -18.35 -1.74
CA PRO A 361 -17.28 -19.16 -0.86
C PRO A 361 -18.15 -18.29 0.06
N MET A 362 -17.60 -17.15 0.51
CA MET A 362 -18.33 -16.18 1.31
C MET A 362 -19.54 -15.62 0.54
N LEU A 363 -19.32 -15.17 -0.71
CA LEU A 363 -20.39 -14.61 -1.52
C LEU A 363 -21.47 -15.63 -1.87
N GLN A 364 -21.07 -16.87 -2.15
CA GLN A 364 -22.03 -17.94 -2.40
C GLN A 364 -22.93 -18.17 -1.18
N SER A 365 -22.35 -18.23 0.03
CA SER A 365 -23.12 -18.40 1.28
C SER A 365 -24.10 -17.24 1.52
N LEU A 366 -23.72 -16.01 1.20
CA LEU A 366 -24.58 -14.83 1.33
C LEU A 366 -25.73 -14.86 0.34
N ASP A 367 -25.46 -15.21 -0.92
CA ASP A 367 -26.47 -15.22 -1.98
C ASP A 367 -27.49 -16.34 -1.75
N ASP A 368 -27.04 -17.52 -1.33
CA ASP A 368 -27.93 -18.64 -0.98
C ASP A 368 -28.87 -18.26 0.17
N SER A 369 -28.34 -17.59 1.20
CA SER A 369 -29.13 -17.10 2.34
C SER A 369 -30.16 -16.04 1.91
N ARG A 370 -29.76 -15.14 1.00
CA ARG A 370 -30.64 -14.11 0.43
C ARG A 370 -31.79 -14.74 -0.35
N ILE A 371 -31.51 -15.70 -1.23
CA ILE A 371 -32.52 -16.40 -2.04
C ILE A 371 -33.49 -17.16 -1.13
N ALA A 372 -32.98 -17.85 -0.11
CA ALA A 372 -33.81 -18.58 0.85
C ALA A 372 -34.76 -17.67 1.63
N SER A 373 -34.36 -16.42 1.93
CA SER A 373 -35.21 -15.44 2.61
C SER A 373 -36.34 -14.84 1.75
N GLN A 374 -36.26 -15.00 0.43
CA GLN A 374 -37.23 -14.48 -0.55
C GLN A 374 -38.29 -15.50 -0.97
N GLN A 375 -38.09 -16.78 -0.62
CA GLN A 375 -39.05 -17.89 -0.81
C GLN A 375 -39.87 -18.07 0.47
#